data_AF-A0A957T7H0-F1
#
_entry.id   AF-A0A957T7H0-F1
#
_cell.length_a   1.000
_cell.length_b   1.000
_cell.length_c   1.000
_cell.angle_alpha   90.00
_cell.angle_beta   90.00
_cell.angle_gamma   90.00
#
_symmetry.space_group_name_H-M   'P 1'
#
loop_
_entity.id
_entity.type
_entity.pdbx_description
1 polymer ?
#
loop_
_entity_poly.entity_id
_entity_poly.type
_entity_poly.pdbx_seq_one_letter_code
_entity_poly.pdbx_strand_id
1 'polypeptide(L)'
;MINPTNRVLILTNIPAPYRLPVFEQLAQHVALTVAFCESEDKERQWRVDLNGDRVNYHAFDAQPIRLTNGITFVRNPALGDWLSRHPFDVYIAGENFVNAPSVLAVMRAARRAKKPFILWSENIDTDFASGNF
;
A
#
# COMPACT_ATOMS: atom_id res chain seq x y z
N MET A 1 2.50 20.15 -19.29
CA MET A 1 2.44 19.09 -18.27
C MET A 1 0.98 18.77 -18.04
N ILE A 2 0.56 17.51 -18.26
CA ILE A 2 -0.80 17.07 -17.97
C ILE A 2 -0.90 17.04 -16.44
N ASN A 3 -1.80 17.83 -15.84
CA ASN A 3 -2.15 17.65 -14.43
C ASN A 3 -3.05 16.41 -14.36
N PRO A 4 -2.58 15.29 -13.78
CA PRO A 4 -3.39 14.10 -13.72
C PRO A 4 -4.59 14.35 -12.79
N THR A 5 -5.80 14.13 -13.28
CA THR A 5 -7.02 14.46 -12.52
C THR A 5 -7.47 13.34 -11.58
N ASN A 6 -7.09 12.09 -11.88
CA ASN A 6 -7.51 10.94 -11.08
C ASN A 6 -6.60 10.77 -9.86
N ARG A 7 -7.18 10.88 -8.67
CA ARG A 7 -6.47 10.61 -7.41
C ARG A 7 -6.48 9.12 -7.12
N VAL A 8 -5.31 8.51 -7.10
CA VAL A 8 -5.17 7.05 -6.93
C VAL A 8 -4.45 6.77 -5.63
N LEU A 9 -5.02 5.88 -4.82
CA LEU A 9 -4.35 5.32 -3.64
C LEU A 9 -3.81 3.93 -3.98
N ILE A 10 -2.52 3.70 -3.68
CA ILE A 10 -1.95 2.35 -3.54
C ILE A 10 -1.61 2.13 -2.06
N LEU A 11 -2.11 1.04 -1.47
CA LEU A 11 -1.67 0.55 -0.16
C LEU A 11 -0.73 -0.66 -0.36
N THR A 12 0.47 -0.58 0.20
CA THR A 12 1.50 -1.62 0.13
C THR A 12 2.15 -1.80 1.52
N ASN A 13 2.97 -2.83 1.70
CA ASN A 13 3.52 -3.25 2.98
C ASN A 13 4.48 -2.22 3.58
N ILE A 14 5.68 -2.15 3.03
CA ILE A 14 6.78 -1.30 3.49
C ILE A 14 7.45 -0.63 2.30
N PRO A 15 8.16 0.49 2.51
CA PRO A 15 9.02 1.07 1.49
C PRO A 15 10.07 0.06 1.03
N ALA A 16 10.16 -0.12 -0.29
CA ALA A 16 11.15 -0.96 -0.93
C ALA A 16 11.83 -0.16 -2.05
N PRO A 17 13.17 0.02 -2.03
CA PRO A 17 13.87 0.90 -2.98
C PRO A 17 13.53 0.59 -4.45
N TYR A 18 13.32 -0.68 -4.77
CA TYR A 18 13.01 -1.14 -6.13
C TYR A 18 11.56 -0.85 -6.57
N ARG A 19 10.62 -0.60 -5.64
CA ARG A 19 9.22 -0.24 -5.98
C ARG A 19 9.04 1.26 -6.23
N LEU A 20 9.87 2.11 -5.61
CA LEU A 20 9.75 3.56 -5.73
C LEU A 20 9.80 4.06 -7.18
N PRO A 21 10.77 3.62 -8.02
CA PRO A 21 10.80 4.01 -9.43
C PRO A 21 9.51 3.64 -10.19
N VAL A 22 8.88 2.51 -9.85
CA VAL A 22 7.61 2.09 -10.48
C VAL A 22 6.49 3.07 -10.12
N PHE A 23 6.41 3.49 -8.85
CA PHE A 23 5.42 4.47 -8.41
C PHE A 23 5.64 5.84 -9.05
N GLU A 24 6.89 6.28 -9.18
CA GLU A 24 7.24 7.54 -9.85
C GLU A 24 6.87 7.54 -11.33
N GLN A 25 7.03 6.41 -12.04
CA GLN A 25 6.53 6.28 -13.41
C GLN A 25 4.99 6.32 -13.46
N LEU A 26 4.30 5.62 -12.56
CA LEU A 26 2.84 5.65 -12.49
C LEU A 26 2.30 7.06 -12.20
N ALA A 27 2.99 7.83 -11.36
CA ALA A 27 2.62 9.21 -11.01
C ALA A 27 2.73 10.20 -12.18
N GLN A 28 3.32 9.82 -13.32
CA GLN A 28 3.25 10.63 -14.54
C GLN A 28 1.86 10.61 -15.18
N HIS A 29 1.03 9.61 -14.85
CA HIS A 29 -0.27 9.39 -15.45
C HIS A 29 -1.46 9.67 -14.51
N VAL A 30 -1.23 9.66 -13.19
CA VAL A 30 -2.26 9.85 -12.15
C VAL A 30 -1.72 10.64 -10.96
N ALA A 31 -2.61 11.26 -10.18
CA ALA A 31 -2.24 11.92 -8.93
C ALA A 31 -2.09 10.83 -7.86
N LEU A 32 -0.88 10.27 -7.77
CA LEU A 32 -0.63 9.07 -6.99
C LEU A 32 -0.29 9.38 -5.53
N THR A 33 -1.00 8.71 -4.63
CA THR A 33 -0.61 8.55 -3.23
C THR A 33 -0.27 7.10 -2.96
N VAL A 34 0.89 6.85 -2.38
CA VAL A 34 1.31 5.51 -1.95
C VAL A 34 1.37 5.50 -0.43
N ALA A 35 0.52 4.69 0.17
CA ALA A 35 0.48 4.46 1.61
C ALA A 35 1.17 3.15 1.96
N PHE A 36 2.14 3.20 2.87
CA PHE A 36 2.83 2.05 3.42
C PHE A 36 2.22 1.65 4.75
N CYS A 37 2.00 0.36 4.94
CA CYS A 37 1.50 -0.16 6.21
C CYS A 37 2.47 0.10 7.35
N GLU A 38 3.78 0.05 7.09
CA GLU A 38 4.84 0.39 8.05
C GLU A 38 5.88 1.31 7.40
N SER A 39 6.54 2.15 8.19
CA SER A 39 7.61 3.04 7.72
C SER A 39 8.93 2.33 7.46
N GLU A 40 9.21 1.27 8.20
CA GLU A 40 10.41 0.45 8.06
C GLU A 40 10.15 -0.98 8.56
N ASP A 41 11.02 -1.90 8.16
CA ASP A 41 11.10 -3.26 8.69
C ASP A 41 12.53 -3.47 9.19
N LYS A 42 12.67 -3.79 10.49
CA LYS A 42 13.97 -3.90 11.17
C LYS A 42 14.83 -5.05 10.63
N GLU A 43 14.23 -6.02 9.97
CA GLU A 43 14.96 -7.12 9.34
C GLU A 43 15.55 -6.71 7.98
N ARG A 44 15.09 -5.60 7.40
CA ARG A 44 15.59 -5.10 6.13
C ARG A 44 16.87 -4.29 6.32
N GLN A 45 17.81 -4.51 5.40
CA GLN A 45 19.11 -3.83 5.39
C GLN A 45 19.09 -2.52 4.59
N TRP A 46 17.91 -2.02 4.24
CA TRP A 46 17.76 -0.79 3.48
C TRP A 46 16.94 0.23 4.26
N ARG A 47 17.23 1.50 3.99
CA ARG A 47 16.40 2.65 4.36
C ARG A 47 16.02 3.37 3.09
N VAL A 48 14.78 3.81 3.03
CA VAL A 48 14.23 4.49 1.86
C VAL A 48 13.95 5.93 2.24
N ASP A 49 14.41 6.86 1.41
CA ASP A 49 13.95 8.23 1.49
C ASP A 49 12.60 8.35 0.76
N LEU A 50 11.57 8.81 1.47
CA LEU A 50 10.22 8.99 0.95
C LEU A 50 9.98 10.41 0.42
N ASN A 51 11.04 11.10 -0.01
CA ASN A 51 10.98 12.37 -0.72
C ASN A 51 10.81 12.13 -2.23
N GLY A 52 9.58 11.86 -2.66
CA GLY A 52 9.22 11.74 -4.07
C GLY A 52 8.86 13.09 -4.69
N ASP A 53 9.26 13.32 -5.94
CA ASP A 53 8.92 14.56 -6.67
C ASP A 53 7.46 14.56 -7.14
N ARG A 54 6.91 13.36 -7.47
CA ARG A 54 5.58 13.22 -8.09
C ARG A 54 4.62 12.37 -7.27
N VAL A 55 5.15 11.57 -6.34
CA VAL A 55 4.36 10.67 -5.51
C VAL A 55 4.18 11.28 -4.13
N ASN A 56 2.94 11.29 -3.65
CA ASN A 56 2.66 11.57 -2.25
C ASN A 56 2.85 10.30 -1.42
N TYR A 57 4.01 10.13 -0.80
CA TYR A 57 4.26 8.99 0.07
C TYR A 57 3.71 9.24 1.48
N HIS A 58 3.07 8.22 2.04
CA HIS A 58 2.64 8.22 3.43
C HIS A 58 2.99 6.88 4.06
N ALA A 59 3.56 6.88 5.26
CA ALA A 59 3.83 5.65 6.00
C ALA A 59 3.14 5.71 7.36
N PHE A 60 2.53 4.60 7.77
CA PHE A 60 1.91 4.49 9.08
C PHE A 60 2.86 3.89 10.11
N ASP A 61 2.64 4.26 11.37
CA ASP A 61 3.24 3.56 12.50
C ASP A 61 2.40 2.32 12.83
N ALA A 62 2.82 1.20 12.27
CA ALA A 62 2.18 -0.09 12.45
C ALA A 62 2.32 -0.63 13.87
N GLN A 63 1.28 -1.36 14.30
CA GLN A 63 1.29 -2.12 15.53
C GLN A 63 1.13 -3.61 15.23
N PRO A 64 2.08 -4.46 15.67
CA PRO A 64 1.94 -5.90 15.49
C PRO A 64 0.82 -6.43 16.41
N ILE A 65 -0.08 -7.22 15.84
CA ILE A 65 -1.07 -8.02 16.55
C ILE A 65 -0.68 -9.47 16.43
N ARG A 66 -0.26 -10.06 17.54
CA ARG A 66 0.04 -11.49 17.62
C ARG A 66 -1.24 -12.27 17.94
N LEU A 67 -1.56 -13.24 17.10
CA LEU A 67 -2.63 -14.20 17.33
C LEU A 67 -2.10 -15.45 18.03
N THR A 68 -3.00 -16.22 18.62
CA THR A 68 -2.70 -17.42 19.43
C THR A 68 -2.06 -18.57 18.65
N ASN A 69 -2.07 -18.53 17.32
CA ASN A 69 -1.48 -19.53 16.43
C ASN A 69 -0.13 -19.10 15.82
N GLY A 70 0.51 -18.06 16.36
CA GLY A 70 1.79 -17.55 15.85
C GLY A 70 1.67 -16.64 14.62
N ILE A 71 0.46 -16.40 14.10
CA ILE A 71 0.23 -15.41 13.05
C ILE A 71 0.37 -14.02 13.65
N THR A 72 1.16 -13.16 12.99
CA THR A 72 1.23 -11.74 13.31
C THR A 72 0.59 -10.94 12.18
N PHE A 73 -0.40 -10.12 12.52
CA PHE A 73 -0.96 -9.12 11.60
C PHE A 73 -0.41 -7.75 11.91
N VAL A 74 -0.40 -6.88 10.91
CA VAL A 74 -0.09 -5.46 11.07
C VAL A 74 -1.38 -4.67 11.15
N ARG A 75 -1.53 -3.91 12.24
CA ARG A 75 -2.66 -2.99 12.44
C ARG A 75 -2.23 -1.54 12.32
N ASN A 76 -2.98 -0.80 11.50
CA ASN A 76 -2.86 0.64 11.36
C ASN A 76 -4.11 1.34 11.90
N PRO A 77 -4.14 1.72 13.20
CA PRO A 77 -5.33 2.34 13.78
C PRO A 77 -5.67 3.69 13.13
N ALA A 78 -4.65 4.44 12.69
CA ALA A 78 -4.82 5.73 12.03
C ALA A 78 -5.34 5.62 10.58
N LEU A 79 -5.22 4.46 9.93
CA LEU A 79 -5.56 4.28 8.52
C LEU A 79 -7.02 4.61 8.22
N GLY A 80 -7.95 4.17 9.07
CA GLY A 80 -9.38 4.41 8.85
C GLY A 80 -9.74 5.90 8.87
N ASP A 81 -9.22 6.63 9.84
CA ASP A 81 -9.41 8.07 9.96
C ASP A 81 -8.70 8.83 8.83
N TRP A 82 -7.48 8.43 8.48
CA TRP A 82 -6.74 8.98 7.34
C TRP A 82 -7.50 8.80 6.02
N LEU A 83 -8.02 7.61 5.73
CA LEU A 83 -8.83 7.34 4.53
C LEU A 83 -10.11 8.19 4.46
N SER A 84 -10.67 8.59 5.61
CA SER A 84 -11.87 9.43 5.65
C SER A 84 -11.56 10.89 5.30
N ARG A 85 -10.35 11.35 5.62
CA ARG A 85 -9.86 12.71 5.36
C ARG A 85 -9.22 12.87 3.98
N HIS A 86 -8.84 11.76 3.34
CA HIS A 86 -8.18 11.74 2.04
C HIS A 86 -9.04 10.94 1.03
N PRO A 87 -9.95 11.61 0.30
CA PRO A 87 -10.76 10.93 -0.71
C PRO A 87 -9.96 10.63 -1.98
N PHE A 88 -10.14 9.43 -2.52
CA PHE A 88 -9.52 8.97 -3.76
C PHE A 88 -10.58 8.56 -4.78
N ASP A 89 -10.19 8.56 -6.04
CA ASP A 89 -11.03 8.14 -7.16
C ASP A 89 -10.85 6.67 -7.50
N VAL A 90 -9.69 6.09 -7.18
CA VAL A 90 -9.39 4.66 -7.28
C VAL A 90 -8.60 4.21 -6.06
N TYR A 91 -8.95 3.05 -5.53
CA TYR A 91 -8.27 2.42 -4.40
C TYR A 91 -7.61 1.12 -4.85
N ILE A 92 -6.34 0.93 -4.52
CA ILE A 92 -5.56 -0.24 -4.92
C ILE A 92 -4.89 -0.84 -3.69
N ALA A 93 -5.08 -2.14 -3.44
CA ALA A 93 -4.45 -2.88 -2.34
C ALA A 93 -4.50 -4.39 -2.60
N GLY A 94 -3.61 -5.20 -2.02
CA GLY A 94 -3.70 -6.66 -2.18
C GLY A 94 -2.45 -7.52 -1.94
N GLU A 95 -1.40 -6.95 -1.33
CA GLU A 95 -0.05 -7.53 -1.37
C GLU A 95 0.17 -8.80 -0.53
N ASN A 96 -0.04 -8.74 0.79
CA ASN A 96 0.38 -9.79 1.72
C ASN A 96 -0.71 -10.05 2.77
N PHE A 97 -0.87 -11.31 3.16
CA PHE A 97 -1.77 -11.75 4.23
C PHE A 97 -1.55 -11.01 5.55
N VAL A 98 -0.30 -10.71 5.92
CA VAL A 98 0.03 -9.95 7.15
C VAL A 98 -0.66 -8.57 7.19
N ASN A 99 -0.92 -7.98 6.03
CA ASN A 99 -1.56 -6.67 5.88
C ASN A 99 -3.07 -6.74 5.59
N ALA A 100 -3.67 -7.94 5.68
CA ALA A 100 -5.08 -8.14 5.41
C ALA A 100 -6.01 -7.17 6.18
N PRO A 101 -5.76 -6.81 7.47
CA PRO A 101 -6.59 -5.82 8.15
C PRO A 101 -6.60 -4.45 7.46
N SER A 102 -5.45 -3.97 7.00
CA SER A 102 -5.30 -2.70 6.28
C SER A 102 -5.91 -2.76 4.88
N VAL A 103 -5.74 -3.87 4.16
CA VAL A 103 -6.39 -4.12 2.86
C VAL A 103 -7.93 -4.06 3.02
N LEU A 104 -8.47 -4.73 4.04
CA LEU A 104 -9.90 -4.71 4.33
C LEU A 104 -10.40 -3.31 4.71
N ALA A 105 -9.58 -2.48 5.37
CA ALA A 105 -9.93 -1.09 5.65
C ALA A 105 -10.04 -0.27 4.36
N VAL A 106 -9.09 -0.43 3.43
CA VAL A 106 -9.11 0.22 2.11
C VAL A 106 -10.31 -0.26 1.28
N MET A 107 -10.59 -1.56 1.23
CA MET A 107 -11.77 -2.10 0.55
C MET A 107 -13.08 -1.52 1.11
N ARG A 108 -13.19 -1.40 2.44
CA ARG A 108 -14.35 -0.77 3.09
C ARG A 108 -14.48 0.71 2.73
N ALA A 109 -13.36 1.44 2.68
CA ALA A 109 -13.36 2.85 2.28
C ALA A 109 -13.81 3.02 0.82
N ALA A 110 -13.25 2.24 -0.11
CA ALA A 110 -13.65 2.23 -1.51
C ALA A 110 -15.15 1.94 -1.67
N ARG A 111 -15.66 0.92 -0.96
CA ARG A 111 -17.08 0.56 -0.96
C ARG A 111 -17.97 1.68 -0.43
N ARG A 112 -17.59 2.34 0.67
CA ARG A 112 -18.34 3.47 1.24
C ARG A 112 -18.35 4.67 0.30
N ALA A 113 -17.23 4.94 -0.36
CA ALA A 113 -17.09 6.01 -1.34
C ALA A 113 -17.75 5.70 -2.69
N LYS A 114 -18.20 4.45 -2.91
CA LYS A 114 -18.69 3.94 -4.21
C LYS A 114 -17.65 4.14 -5.33
N LYS A 115 -16.37 3.91 -5.01
CA LYS A 115 -15.25 4.05 -5.93
C LYS A 115 -14.65 2.68 -6.28
N PRO A 116 -14.03 2.53 -7.45
CA PRO A 116 -13.35 1.30 -7.84
C PRO A 116 -12.30 0.86 -6.83
N PHE A 117 -12.23 -0.45 -6.62
CA PHE A 117 -11.17 -1.12 -5.90
C PHE A 117 -10.45 -2.07 -6.87
N ILE A 118 -9.12 -1.98 -6.93
CA ILE A 118 -8.26 -2.86 -7.73
C ILE A 118 -7.45 -3.72 -6.76
N LEU A 119 -7.49 -5.04 -6.97
CA LEU A 119 -6.65 -5.96 -6.22
C LEU A 119 -5.23 -5.94 -6.82
N TRP A 120 -4.24 -5.55 -6.02
CA TRP A 120 -2.82 -5.65 -6.40
C TRP A 120 -2.29 -7.01 -5.96
N SER A 121 -2.35 -8.01 -6.83
CA SER A 121 -1.77 -9.33 -6.56
C SER A 121 -0.28 -9.32 -6.93
N GLU A 122 0.61 -9.50 -5.95
CA GLU A 122 2.06 -9.66 -6.21
C GLU A 122 2.43 -11.05 -6.74
N ASN A 123 1.46 -11.95 -6.81
CA ASN A 123 1.66 -13.28 -7.37
C ASN A 123 1.17 -13.31 -8.82
N ILE A 124 2.06 -13.71 -9.71
CA ILE A 124 1.75 -14.05 -11.09
C ILE A 124 1.98 -15.55 -11.21
N ASP A 125 0.96 -16.28 -11.65
CA ASP A 125 1.01 -17.73 -11.84
C ASP A 125 2.07 -18.08 -12.89
N THR A 126 3.29 -18.30 -12.39
CA THR A 126 4.52 -18.55 -13.15
C THR A 126 5.37 -19.52 -12.36
N ASP A 127 6.24 -20.26 -13.05
CA ASP A 127 7.13 -21.24 -12.42
C ASP A 127 8.02 -20.62 -11.33
N PHE A 128 8.31 -19.31 -11.42
CA PHE A 128 9.12 -18.55 -10.46
C PHE A 128 8.38 -18.16 -9.17
N ALA A 129 7.04 -18.27 -9.11
CA ALA A 129 6.24 -17.86 -7.97
C ALA A 129 6.04 -18.97 -6.90
N SER A 130 6.43 -20.22 -7.22
CA SER A 130 6.14 -21.39 -6.39
C SER A 130 7.08 -21.60 -5.20
N GLY A 131 8.10 -20.75 -5.00
CA GLY A 131 8.99 -20.83 -3.82
C GLY A 131 9.76 -22.15 -3.68
N ASN A 132 9.78 -23.00 -4.71
CA ASN A 132 10.56 -24.23 -4.76
C ASN A 132 12.00 -23.92 -5.19
N PHE A 133 12.77 -23.26 -4.32
CA PHE A 133 14.23 -23.22 -4.37
C PHE A 133 14.81 -23.93 -3.15
#